data_AF-A0AAV4Q572-F1
#
_entry.id   AF-A0AAV4Q572-F1
#
_cell.length_a   1.000
_cell.length_b   1.000
_cell.length_c   1.000
_cell.angle_alpha   90.00
_cell.angle_beta   90.00
_cell.angle_gamma   90.00
#
_symmetry.space_group_name_H-M   'P 1'
#
loop_
_entity.id
_entity.type
_entity.pdbx_description
1 polymer ?
#
loop_
_entity_poly.entity_id
_entity_poly.type
_entity_poly.pdbx_seq_one_letter_code
_entity_poly.pdbx_strand_id
1 'polypeptide(L)'
;MREFQDKVDWRNISKYQTLSEDFTREFQDKVVWCQLSIWRKLSEDFIREFQDKVDWGNISGNLELYEDPISEFQDKVDWKKISKNPELSKTS
;
A
#
# COMPACT_ATOMS: atom_id res chain seq x y z
N MET A 1 19.98 8.80 8.09
CA MET A 1 19.30 8.58 6.79
C MET A 1 19.02 9.89 6.05
N ARG A 2 18.47 10.93 6.70
CA ARG A 2 18.12 12.22 6.07
C ARG A 2 19.25 12.86 5.26
N GLU A 3 20.49 12.82 5.76
CA GLU A 3 21.66 13.41 5.08
C GLU A 3 22.18 12.61 3.86
N PHE A 4 21.70 11.39 3.65
CA PHE A 4 22.15 10.51 2.56
C PHE A 4 21.00 10.04 1.65
N GLN A 5 19.84 10.68 1.72
CA GLN A 5 18.65 10.30 0.99
C GLN A 5 18.86 10.20 -0.54
N ASP A 6 19.76 10.99 -1.10
CA ASP A 6 20.05 10.96 -2.54
C ASP A 6 21.13 9.95 -2.94
N LYS A 7 21.76 9.28 -1.96
CA LYS A 7 22.82 8.27 -2.17
C LYS A 7 22.36 6.85 -1.84
N VAL A 8 21.12 6.68 -1.38
CA VAL A 8 20.56 5.37 -1.02
C VAL A 8 19.73 4.79 -2.16
N ASP A 9 19.73 3.46 -2.25
CA ASP A 9 18.88 2.73 -3.19
C ASP A 9 17.47 2.56 -2.59
N TRP A 10 16.57 3.44 -3.02
CA TRP A 10 15.17 3.45 -2.59
C TRP A 10 14.39 2.19 -2.98
N ARG A 11 14.80 1.48 -4.03
CA ARG A 11 14.16 0.22 -4.43
C ARG A 11 14.49 -0.87 -3.42
N ASN A 12 15.75 -0.97 -3.01
CA ASN A 12 16.18 -1.92 -1.98
C ASN A 12 15.57 -1.58 -0.62
N ILE A 13 15.54 -0.29 -0.26
CA ILE A 13 14.89 0.16 0.98
C ILE A 13 13.40 -0.21 0.97
N SER A 14 12.67 0.13 -0.08
CA SER A 14 11.22 -0.13 -0.15
C SER A 14 10.86 -1.61 -0.16
N LYS A 15 11.74 -2.47 -0.67
CA LYS A 15 11.51 -3.91 -0.77
C LYS A 15 11.89 -4.68 0.50
N TYR A 16 12.99 -4.32 1.13
CA TYR A 16 13.61 -5.13 2.18
C TYR A 16 13.55 -4.50 3.58
N GLN A 17 13.24 -3.20 3.69
CA GLN A 17 13.17 -2.53 4.99
C GLN A 17 11.74 -2.32 5.46
N THR A 18 11.54 -2.44 6.77
CA THR A 18 10.28 -2.06 7.43
C THR A 18 10.29 -0.56 7.71
N LEU A 19 9.83 0.23 6.75
CA LEU A 19 9.61 1.68 6.89
C LEU A 19 8.33 1.97 7.67
N SER A 20 8.34 2.78 8.73
CA SER A 20 7.05 3.22 9.31
C SER A 20 6.23 4.03 8.29
N GLU A 21 4.93 4.15 8.52
CA GLU A 21 4.08 5.03 7.71
C GLU A 21 4.58 6.48 7.77
N ASP A 22 4.99 6.96 8.94
CA ASP A 22 5.59 8.30 9.10
C ASP A 22 6.87 8.48 8.29
N PHE A 23 7.73 7.46 8.25
CA PHE A 23 8.92 7.50 7.40
C PHE A 23 8.53 7.54 5.92
N THR A 24 7.49 6.78 5.55
CA THR A 24 7.01 6.76 4.18
C THR A 24 6.39 8.10 3.78
N ARG A 25 5.67 8.78 4.68
CA ARG A 25 5.19 10.16 4.49
C ARG A 25 6.34 11.12 4.23
N GLU A 26 7.39 11.04 5.04
CA GLU A 26 8.57 11.91 4.93
C GLU A 26 9.27 11.74 3.57
N PHE A 27 9.33 10.51 3.04
CA PHE A 27 10.05 10.18 1.81
C PHE A 27 9.13 9.70 0.67
N GLN A 28 7.90 10.18 0.65
CA GLN A 28 6.84 9.72 -0.26
C GLN A 28 7.18 9.82 -1.75
N ASP A 29 8.07 10.74 -2.13
CA ASP A 29 8.48 10.96 -3.52
C ASP A 29 9.72 10.14 -3.91
N LYS A 30 10.31 9.42 -2.96
CA LYS A 30 11.51 8.60 -3.16
C LYS A 30 11.20 7.11 -3.07
N VAL A 31 10.26 6.71 -2.21
CA VAL A 31 9.87 5.31 -2.03
C VAL A 31 9.25 4.73 -3.29
N VAL A 32 9.35 3.40 -3.43
CA VAL A 32 8.75 2.65 -4.54
C VAL A 32 7.42 2.08 -4.08
N TRP A 33 6.33 2.76 -4.43
CA TRP A 33 4.96 2.46 -3.99
C TRP A 33 4.51 1.03 -4.27
N CYS A 34 4.80 0.48 -5.45
CA CYS A 34 4.43 -0.90 -5.75
C CYS A 34 5.12 -1.91 -4.82
N GLN A 35 6.35 -1.66 -4.36
CA GLN A 35 7.02 -2.54 -3.39
C GLN A 35 6.37 -2.43 -2.00
N LEU A 36 5.98 -1.23 -1.58
CA LEU A 36 5.28 -1.03 -0.32
C LEU A 36 3.92 -1.76 -0.32
N SER A 37 3.17 -1.66 -1.42
CA SER A 37 1.85 -2.29 -1.57
C SER A 37 1.86 -3.82 -1.67
N ILE A 38 2.98 -4.44 -2.07
CA ILE A 38 3.06 -5.91 -2.20
C ILE A 38 3.27 -6.60 -0.84
N TRP A 39 4.04 -5.99 0.06
CA TRP A 39 4.58 -6.73 1.21
C TRP A 39 3.98 -6.33 2.55
N ARG A 40 3.14 -5.30 2.59
CA ARG A 40 2.82 -4.60 3.84
C ARG A 40 1.34 -4.33 3.97
N LYS A 41 0.85 -4.50 5.20
CA LYS A 41 -0.45 -3.98 5.63
C LYS A 41 -0.28 -2.49 5.89
N LEU A 42 -0.97 -1.67 5.10
CA LEU A 42 -1.07 -0.22 5.28
C LEU A 42 -2.36 0.07 6.06
N SER A 43 -2.32 1.08 6.92
CA SER A 43 -3.52 1.56 7.61
C SER A 43 -4.49 2.22 6.62
N GLU A 44 -5.78 2.23 6.97
CA GLU A 44 -6.82 2.84 6.14
C GLU A 44 -6.57 4.34 5.93
N ASP A 45 -6.18 5.05 7.01
CA ASP A 45 -5.85 6.47 6.94
C ASP A 45 -4.69 6.72 5.99
N PHE A 46 -3.66 5.86 6.01
CA PHE A 46 -2.54 5.97 5.09
C PHE A 46 -2.96 5.72 3.63
N ILE A 47 -3.87 4.78 3.39
CA ILE A 47 -4.40 4.53 2.03
C ILE A 47 -5.22 5.72 1.55
N ARG A 48 -6.05 6.32 2.41
CA ARG A 48 -6.81 7.55 2.08
C ARG A 48 -5.88 8.71 1.75
N GLU A 49 -4.83 8.90 2.56
CA GLU A 49 -3.83 9.95 2.38
C GLU A 49 -3.08 9.81 1.04
N PHE A 50 -2.73 8.57 0.64
CA PHE A 50 -1.92 8.29 -0.55
C PHE A 50 -2.65 7.52 -1.64
N GLN A 51 -3.96 7.67 -1.73
CA GLN A 51 -4.84 6.92 -2.64
C GLN A 51 -4.44 7.01 -4.13
N ASP A 52 -3.72 8.07 -4.53
CA ASP A 52 -3.30 8.27 -5.92
C ASP A 52 -1.87 7.77 -6.19
N LYS A 53 -1.13 7.40 -5.14
CA LYS A 53 0.25 6.89 -5.23
C LYS A 53 0.34 5.38 -5.00
N VAL A 54 -0.54 4.84 -4.16
CA VAL A 54 -0.54 3.41 -3.84
C VAL A 54 -0.91 2.55 -5.04
N ASP A 55 -0.37 1.34 -5.09
CA ASP A 55 -0.70 0.36 -6.13
C ASP A 55 -1.92 -0.45 -5.70
N TRP A 56 -3.09 -0.03 -6.20
CA TRP A 56 -4.39 -0.67 -5.92
C TRP A 56 -4.43 -2.13 -6.32
N GLY A 57 -3.73 -2.52 -7.39
CA GLY A 57 -3.68 -3.91 -7.81
C GLY A 57 -2.99 -4.76 -6.75
N ASN A 58 -1.91 -4.28 -6.15
CA ASN A 58 -1.20 -5.03 -5.10
C ASN A 58 -1.91 -4.94 -3.74
N ILE A 59 -2.47 -3.78 -3.40
CA ILE A 59 -3.31 -3.59 -2.19
C ILE A 59 -4.49 -4.55 -2.20
N SER A 60 -5.24 -4.62 -3.31
CA SER A 60 -6.45 -5.45 -3.42
C SER A 60 -6.20 -6.96 -3.24
N GLY A 61 -4.98 -7.43 -3.50
CA GLY A 61 -4.59 -8.83 -3.30
C GLY A 61 -4.06 -9.16 -1.91
N ASN A 62 -3.60 -8.15 -1.16
CA ASN A 62 -2.91 -8.32 0.12
C ASN A 62 -3.66 -7.76 1.31
N LEU A 63 -4.68 -6.94 1.09
CA LEU A 63 -5.39 -6.32 2.19
C LEU A 63 -6.55 -7.17 2.69
N GLU A 64 -6.57 -7.30 4.01
CA GLU A 64 -7.79 -7.26 4.80
C GLU A 64 -8.29 -5.81 4.83
N LEU A 65 -8.79 -5.30 3.70
CA LEU A 65 -9.50 -4.03 3.70
C LEU A 65 -10.81 -4.32 4.43
N TYR A 66 -11.15 -3.50 5.44
CA TYR A 66 -12.50 -3.52 5.98
C TYR A 66 -13.47 -3.00 4.90
N GLU A 67 -14.78 -3.15 5.11
CA GLU A 67 -15.78 -2.76 4.10
C GLU A 67 -15.67 -1.28 3.69
N ASP A 68 -15.27 -0.41 4.62
CA ASP A 68 -15.25 1.04 4.44
C ASP A 68 -14.34 1.50 3.28
N PRO A 69 -13.03 1.19 3.23
CA PRO A 69 -12.23 1.64 2.10
C PRO A 69 -12.51 0.87 0.80
N ILE A 70 -13.04 -0.37 0.85
CA ILE A 70 -13.46 -1.08 -0.38
C ILE A 70 -14.62 -0.32 -1.03
N SER A 71 -15.61 0.09 -0.24
CA SER A 71 -16.77 0.84 -0.71
C SER A 71 -16.38 2.22 -1.22
N GLU A 72 -15.51 2.92 -0.49
CA GLU A 72 -15.01 4.25 -0.84
C GLU A 72 -14.20 4.25 -2.15
N PHE A 73 -13.39 3.22 -2.38
CA PHE A 73 -12.46 3.12 -3.52
C PHE A 73 -12.83 2.00 -4.51
N GLN A 74 -14.12 1.69 -4.63
CA GLN A 74 -14.64 0.61 -5.48
C GLN A 74 -14.21 0.69 -6.95
N ASP A 75 -13.91 1.90 -7.44
CA ASP A 75 -13.46 2.18 -8.81
C ASP A 75 -11.96 1.94 -8.99
N LYS A 76 -11.18 1.97 -7.91
CA LYS A 76 -9.73 1.79 -7.92
C LYS A 76 -9.31 0.35 -7.59
N VAL A 77 -10.07 -0.34 -6.75
CA VAL A 77 -9.75 -1.72 -6.32
C VAL A 77 -9.87 -2.75 -7.45
N ASP A 78 -9.01 -3.78 -7.39
CA ASP A 78 -9.06 -4.92 -8.32
C ASP A 78 -9.98 -6.01 -7.78
N TRP A 79 -11.24 -5.96 -8.21
CA TRP A 79 -12.28 -6.91 -7.85
C TRP A 79 -11.94 -8.37 -8.17
N LYS A 80 -11.13 -8.63 -9.21
CA LYS A 80 -10.72 -10.00 -9.55
C LYS A 80 -9.74 -10.57 -8.53
N LYS A 81 -9.00 -9.71 -7.83
CA LYS A 81 -8.10 -10.11 -6.76
C LYS A 81 -8.85 -10.25 -5.44
N ILE A 82 -9.75 -9.30 -5.14
CA ILE A 82 -10.61 -9.36 -3.95
C ILE A 82 -11.49 -10.62 -3.98
N SER A 83 -12.14 -10.93 -5.10
CA SER A 83 -13.03 -12.09 -5.21
C SER A 83 -12.31 -13.45 -5.10
N LYS A 84 -10.98 -13.46 -5.28
CA LYS A 84 -10.14 -14.65 -5.09
C LYS A 84 -9.60 -14.77 -3.68
N ASN A 85 -9.77 -13.76 -2.84
CA ASN A 85 -9.38 -13.80 -1.44
C ASN A 85 -10.51 -14.43 -0.60
N PRO A 86 -10.36 -15.68 -0.13
CA PRO A 86 -11.42 -16.43 0.52
C PRO A 86 -11.87 -15.87 1.88
N GLU A 87 -11.09 -14.95 2.48
CA GLU A 87 -11.49 -14.28 3.73
C GLU A 87 -12.47 -13.12 3.50
N LEU A 88 -12.34 -12.40 2.38
CA LEU A 88 -13.26 -11.31 1.99
C LEU A 88 -14.52 -11.83 1.31
N SER A 89 -14.48 -13.01 0.70
CA SER A 89 -15.69 -13.63 0.13
C SER A 89 -16.73 -14.06 1.18
N LYS A 90 -16.39 -14.00 2.47
CA LYS A 90 -17.29 -14.36 3.59
C LYS A 90 -18.08 -13.15 4.12
N THR A 91 -17.71 -11.93 3.75
CA THR A 91 -18.33 -10.67 4.23
C THR A 91 -19.23 -10.00 3.18
N SER A 92 -19.51 -10.66 2.04
CA SER A 92 -20.50 -10.20 1.04
C SER A 92 -21.72 -11.10 0.99
#